data_AF-A0A6M3J2V8-F1
#
_entry.id   AF-A0A6M3J2V8-F1
#
_cell.length_a   1.000
_cell.length_b   1.000
_cell.length_c   1.000
_cell.angle_alpha   90.00
_cell.angle_beta   90.00
_cell.angle_gamma   90.00
#
_symmetry.space_group_name_H-M   'P 1'
#
loop_
_entity.id
_entity.type
_entity.pdbx_description
1 polymer ?
#
loop_
_entity_poly.entity_id
_entity_poly.type
_entity_poly.pdbx_seq_one_letter_code
_entity_poly.pdbx_strand_id
1 'polypeptide(L)'
;MLTKSKTDALLESGNWMLRFDNDGVSYNGFKWNGIDEWTAAPDWDTRPECGSGLHGQSPKGAGYCQGGSRMVLCETDGNQVVIDGDKVKVKAAKIVAVNNDIPVEFLIALASVGGFLELRGYNHPLPESLTSVGGFLELRGYNHPLPESLTSVGGYLDLRGYKHPLPESLTSVGGYLDLRGYKHPLPESLTSVGGSLYLEGYNHPLPESLTSVGGYLYLEGYKHPLPESLTSVGGSLYLEGYKHPLPESLTSVGGYLDLRGYNHPLPKGLRNRKKDSEK
;
A
#
# COMPACT_ATOMS: atom_id res chain seq x y z
N MET A 1 25.40 -6.62 12.52
CA MET A 1 24.16 -7.42 12.36
C MET A 1 23.61 -7.80 13.72
N LEU A 2 22.30 -7.67 13.90
CA LEU A 2 21.57 -8.17 15.08
C LEU A 2 21.75 -9.70 15.20
N THR A 3 22.00 -10.19 16.42
CA THR A 3 22.00 -11.63 16.67
C THR A 3 20.57 -12.16 16.70
N LYS A 4 20.37 -13.42 16.34
CA LYS A 4 19.05 -14.07 16.41
C LYS A 4 18.39 -13.90 17.78
N SER A 5 19.14 -14.14 18.87
CA SER A 5 18.63 -13.96 20.23
C SER A 5 18.16 -12.53 20.53
N LYS A 6 18.83 -11.50 20.00
CA LYS A 6 18.41 -10.11 20.18
C LYS A 6 17.19 -9.78 19.30
N THR A 7 17.12 -10.32 18.09
CA THR A 7 15.94 -10.23 17.21
C THR A 7 14.71 -10.82 17.91
N ASP A 8 14.82 -12.05 18.42
CA ASP A 8 13.72 -12.75 19.10
C ASP A 8 13.25 -11.97 20.33
N ALA A 9 14.18 -11.47 21.17
CA ALA A 9 13.85 -10.69 22.35
C ALA A 9 13.15 -9.34 22.03
N LEU A 10 13.56 -8.67 20.95
CA LEU A 10 12.90 -7.44 20.50
C LEU A 10 11.49 -7.73 20.01
N LEU A 11 11.32 -8.75 19.14
CA LEU A 11 10.00 -9.16 18.65
C LEU A 11 9.05 -9.52 19.79
N GLU A 12 9.50 -10.35 20.74
CA GLU A 12 8.71 -10.80 21.89
C GLU A 12 8.32 -9.65 22.82
N SER A 13 9.25 -8.73 23.10
CA SER A 13 8.96 -7.58 23.97
C SER A 13 8.07 -6.54 23.32
N GLY A 14 8.03 -6.47 21.98
CA GLY A 14 7.38 -5.38 21.25
C GLY A 14 8.05 -4.02 21.44
N ASN A 15 9.22 -3.97 22.08
CA ASN A 15 9.96 -2.74 22.39
C ASN A 15 10.83 -2.31 21.21
N TRP A 16 10.23 -2.26 20.03
CA TRP A 16 10.88 -1.83 18.81
C TRP A 16 9.97 -0.94 17.98
N MET A 17 10.57 -0.20 17.07
CA MET A 17 9.85 0.51 16.02
C MET A 17 10.69 0.60 14.74
N LEU A 18 10.02 0.63 13.60
CA LEU A 18 10.60 0.96 12.30
C LEU A 18 10.33 2.42 11.96
N ARG A 19 11.26 3.06 11.27
CA ARG A 19 11.08 4.41 10.72
C ARG A 19 11.99 4.62 9.52
N PHE A 20 11.71 5.63 8.71
CA PHE A 20 12.59 6.05 7.61
C PHE A 20 13.29 7.35 7.98
N ASP A 21 14.61 7.44 7.87
CA ASP A 21 15.32 8.71 8.05
C ASP A 21 16.23 9.05 6.86
N ASN A 22 16.88 10.21 6.95
CA ASN A 22 17.91 10.64 6.01
C ASN A 22 19.24 10.70 6.77
N ASP A 23 19.84 9.54 6.98
CA ASP A 23 21.10 9.36 7.71
C ASP A 23 21.08 9.89 9.15
N GLY A 24 20.03 9.52 9.88
CA GLY A 24 19.85 9.88 11.29
C GLY A 24 19.24 11.26 11.49
N VAL A 25 18.88 11.96 10.41
CA VAL A 25 18.19 13.25 10.49
C VAL A 25 16.68 13.04 10.40
N SER A 26 15.96 13.48 11.44
CA SER A 26 14.50 13.57 11.50
C SER A 26 13.98 14.87 10.85
N TYR A 27 12.67 14.97 10.72
CA TYR A 27 11.97 16.24 10.44
C TYR A 27 12.47 17.37 11.35
N ASN A 28 12.53 18.61 10.83
CA ASN A 28 13.14 19.78 11.48
C ASN A 28 14.65 19.69 11.78
N GLY A 29 15.37 18.71 11.22
CA GLY A 29 16.83 18.66 11.31
C GLY A 29 17.37 18.07 12.62
N PHE A 30 16.51 17.49 13.47
CA PHE A 30 16.96 16.78 14.67
C PHE A 30 17.82 15.58 14.29
N LYS A 31 19.03 15.51 14.85
CA LYS A 31 20.00 14.46 14.56
C LYS A 31 20.01 13.42 15.68
N TRP A 32 19.77 12.17 15.31
CA TRP A 32 19.91 11.02 16.19
C TRP A 32 21.39 10.72 16.46
N ASN A 33 21.65 10.08 17.59
CA ASN A 33 22.97 9.54 17.91
C ASN A 33 23.33 8.40 16.94
N GLY A 34 24.58 7.93 17.01
CA GLY A 34 25.09 6.89 16.14
C GLY A 34 24.32 5.57 16.24
N ILE A 35 24.60 4.66 15.31
CA ILE A 35 24.13 3.27 15.40
C ILE A 35 24.65 2.68 16.71
N ASP A 36 23.79 1.92 17.41
CA ASP A 36 24.02 1.36 18.74
C ASP A 36 24.19 2.38 19.88
N GLU A 37 23.85 3.66 19.65
CA GLU A 37 23.79 4.69 20.69
C GLU A 37 22.34 5.10 21.00
N TRP A 38 22.02 5.21 22.29
CA TRP A 38 20.70 5.70 22.72
C TRP A 38 20.55 7.19 22.42
N THR A 39 19.48 7.53 21.72
CA THR A 39 19.01 8.90 21.50
C THR A 39 17.85 9.19 22.44
N ALA A 40 17.85 10.33 23.11
CA ALA A 40 16.72 10.81 23.90
C ALA A 40 16.04 11.99 23.19
N ALA A 41 14.71 12.02 23.20
CA ALA A 41 13.95 13.17 22.71
C ALA A 41 14.09 14.35 23.69
N PRO A 42 14.53 15.53 23.23
CA PRO A 42 14.72 16.70 24.09
C PRO A 42 13.40 17.31 24.59
N ASP A 43 12.30 17.03 23.89
CA ASP A 43 10.97 17.61 24.06
C ASP A 43 9.93 16.58 24.53
N TRP A 44 10.37 15.43 25.06
CA TRP A 44 9.50 14.31 25.42
C TRP A 44 8.33 14.70 26.32
N ASP A 45 7.13 14.21 25.96
CA ASP A 45 5.96 14.16 26.82
C ASP A 45 5.11 12.90 26.53
N THR A 46 4.14 12.64 27.41
CA THR A 46 3.26 11.46 27.31
C THR A 46 1.92 11.74 26.65
N ARG A 47 1.70 12.94 26.09
CA ARG A 47 0.41 13.27 25.45
C ARG A 47 0.29 12.47 24.15
N PRO A 48 -0.86 11.85 23.84
CA PRO A 48 -1.04 11.07 22.62
C PRO A 48 -1.29 11.97 21.40
N GLU A 49 -0.44 12.96 21.21
CA GLU A 49 -0.48 13.93 20.10
C GLU A 49 0.84 13.93 19.34
N CYS A 50 0.77 14.25 18.05
CA CYS A 50 1.93 14.32 17.17
C CYS A 50 2.88 15.44 17.60
N GLY A 51 4.18 15.14 17.65
CA GLY A 51 5.21 16.01 18.22
C GLY A 51 5.74 15.45 19.54
N SER A 52 6.79 16.06 20.09
CA SER A 52 7.37 15.70 21.40
C SER A 52 7.74 14.23 21.53
N GLY A 53 8.96 13.82 21.14
CA GLY A 53 9.37 12.41 21.20
C GLY A 53 9.97 11.86 19.92
N LEU A 54 10.58 10.67 20.03
CA LEU A 54 11.08 9.93 18.88
C LEU A 54 9.96 9.09 18.29
N HIS A 55 9.67 9.28 17.01
CA HIS A 55 8.53 8.66 16.34
C HIS A 55 8.95 7.46 15.49
N GLY A 56 8.07 6.46 15.43
CA GLY A 56 8.21 5.30 14.55
C GLY A 56 6.91 4.52 14.44
N GLN A 57 6.95 3.43 13.69
CA GLN A 57 5.86 2.49 13.51
C GLN A 57 6.18 1.21 14.28
N SER A 58 5.21 0.69 15.00
CA SER A 58 5.29 -0.61 15.68
C SER A 58 3.96 -1.33 15.54
N PRO A 59 3.83 -2.60 15.99
CA PRO A 59 2.53 -3.28 16.00
C PRO A 59 1.42 -2.54 16.75
N LYS A 60 1.75 -1.56 17.62
CA LYS A 60 0.78 -0.72 18.35
C LYS A 60 0.29 0.49 17.55
N GLY A 61 1.02 0.90 16.51
CA GLY A 61 0.68 2.03 15.67
C GLY A 61 1.51 2.02 14.40
N ALA A 62 0.84 1.76 13.27
CA ALA A 62 1.50 1.38 12.02
C ALA A 62 1.06 2.18 10.78
N GLY A 63 0.18 3.18 10.92
CA GLY A 63 -0.11 4.20 9.90
C GLY A 63 1.08 5.10 9.57
N TYR A 64 0.87 6.30 9.01
CA TYR A 64 1.97 7.11 8.47
C TYR A 64 2.88 7.72 9.56
N CYS A 65 4.19 7.45 9.51
CA CYS A 65 5.16 8.06 10.42
C CYS A 65 6.03 9.13 9.74
N GLN A 66 6.84 8.76 8.75
CA GLN A 66 7.68 9.66 7.95
C GLN A 66 8.28 8.91 6.75
N GLY A 67 8.57 9.62 5.66
CA GLY A 67 9.38 9.10 4.54
C GLY A 67 10.88 9.36 4.75
N GLY A 68 11.71 8.76 3.89
CA GLY A 68 13.16 8.89 3.92
C GLY A 68 13.84 7.83 3.07
N SER A 69 15.15 7.97 2.85
CA SER A 69 15.90 7.01 2.01
C SER A 69 16.47 5.82 2.79
N ARG A 70 16.51 5.90 4.13
CA ARG A 70 17.10 4.88 5.00
C ARG A 70 16.06 4.34 5.97
N MET A 71 15.71 3.08 5.84
CA MET A 71 14.88 2.40 6.82
C MET A 71 15.75 2.04 8.04
N VAL A 72 15.25 2.28 9.24
CA VAL A 72 15.96 1.99 10.48
C VAL A 72 15.05 1.26 11.47
N LEU A 73 15.60 0.19 12.04
CA LEU A 73 15.02 -0.52 13.17
C LEU A 73 15.59 0.06 14.46
N CYS A 74 14.70 0.43 15.37
CA CYS A 74 15.06 0.97 16.67
C CYS A 74 14.62 0.02 17.78
N GLU A 75 15.50 -0.22 18.75
CA GLU A 75 15.14 -0.65 20.09
C GLU A 75 14.59 0.56 20.84
N THR A 76 13.47 0.41 21.54
CA THR A 76 12.80 1.48 22.29
C THR A 76 12.86 1.23 23.79
N ASP A 77 12.74 2.29 24.60
CA ASP A 77 12.68 2.19 26.06
C ASP A 77 11.40 1.53 26.62
N GLY A 78 10.47 1.11 25.75
CA GLY A 78 9.27 0.35 26.05
C GLY A 78 8.03 1.18 26.40
N ASN A 79 8.18 2.46 26.75
CA ASN A 79 7.04 3.34 27.05
C ASN A 79 6.48 3.99 25.78
N GLN A 80 5.98 3.16 24.87
CA GLN A 80 5.38 3.60 23.60
C GLN A 80 4.01 4.25 23.83
N VAL A 81 3.90 5.53 23.49
CA VAL A 81 2.64 6.26 23.42
C VAL A 81 2.12 6.16 21.99
N VAL A 82 0.91 5.61 21.81
CA VAL A 82 0.25 5.51 20.51
C VAL A 82 -0.41 6.84 20.18
N ILE A 83 -0.25 7.30 18.94
CA ILE A 83 -0.83 8.52 18.39
C ILE A 83 -1.81 8.11 17.30
N ASP A 84 -3.10 8.30 17.55
CA ASP A 84 -4.22 8.05 16.62
C ASP A 84 -4.27 6.63 15.99
N GLY A 85 -3.53 5.66 16.56
CA GLY A 85 -3.35 4.33 15.95
C GLY A 85 -2.37 4.32 14.77
N ASP A 86 -1.85 5.48 14.36
CA ASP A 86 -0.98 5.64 13.19
C ASP A 86 0.49 5.42 13.51
N LYS A 87 0.95 5.85 14.68
CA LYS A 87 2.38 5.76 15.03
C LYS A 87 2.57 5.70 16.52
N VAL A 88 3.78 5.34 16.92
CA VAL A 88 4.21 5.41 18.31
C VAL A 88 5.24 6.51 18.49
N LYS A 89 5.27 7.07 19.70
CA LYS A 89 6.38 7.90 20.17
C LYS A 89 6.96 7.39 21.48
N VAL A 90 8.27 7.58 21.63
CA VAL A 90 9.04 7.14 22.80
C VAL A 90 10.00 8.23 23.28
N LYS A 91 10.37 8.16 24.56
CA LYS A 91 11.33 9.10 25.16
C LYS A 91 12.74 8.83 24.66
N ALA A 92 13.12 7.56 24.54
CA ALA A 92 14.43 7.17 24.04
C ALA A 92 14.36 5.94 23.12
N ALA A 93 15.26 5.93 22.14
CA ALA A 93 15.42 4.84 21.19
C ALA A 93 16.87 4.72 20.71
N LYS A 94 17.26 3.52 20.31
CA LYS A 94 18.60 3.19 19.80
C LYS A 94 18.46 2.50 18.45
N ILE A 95 19.15 3.01 17.44
CA ILE A 95 19.18 2.39 16.11
C ILE A 95 20.01 1.10 16.22
N VAL A 96 19.43 -0.04 15.84
CA VAL A 96 20.06 -1.37 15.97
C VAL A 96 20.28 -2.08 14.64
N ALA A 97 19.62 -1.62 13.58
CA ALA A 97 19.86 -2.05 12.20
C ALA A 97 19.30 -1.05 11.19
N VAL A 98 19.83 -1.09 9.98
CA VAL A 98 19.41 -0.22 8.86
C VAL A 98 19.26 -1.04 7.58
N ASN A 99 18.26 -0.71 6.76
CA ASN A 99 18.03 -1.30 5.44
C ASN A 99 18.14 -2.85 5.44
N ASN A 100 19.07 -3.40 4.66
CA ASN A 100 19.27 -4.85 4.50
C ASN A 100 19.74 -5.56 5.79
N ASP A 101 20.23 -4.84 6.79
CA ASP A 101 20.60 -5.42 8.09
C ASP A 101 19.39 -5.61 9.01
N ILE A 102 18.22 -5.08 8.64
CA ILE A 102 16.97 -5.24 9.40
C ILE A 102 16.45 -6.66 9.17
N PRO A 103 16.31 -7.47 10.24
CA PRO A 103 15.69 -8.79 10.12
C PRO A 103 14.28 -8.70 9.55
N VAL A 104 13.97 -9.56 8.57
CA VAL A 104 12.71 -9.53 7.82
C VAL A 104 11.47 -9.68 8.71
N GLU A 105 11.62 -10.33 9.85
CA GLU A 105 10.57 -10.56 10.84
C GLU A 105 9.93 -9.24 11.32
N PHE A 106 10.71 -8.15 11.41
CA PHE A 106 10.18 -6.84 11.77
C PHE A 106 9.31 -6.24 10.67
N LEU A 107 9.69 -6.43 9.40
CA LEU A 107 8.91 -5.97 8.26
C LEU A 107 7.63 -6.78 8.12
N ILE A 108 7.69 -8.09 8.31
CA ILE A 108 6.50 -8.97 8.32
C ILE A 108 5.56 -8.59 9.47
N ALA A 109 6.10 -8.41 10.68
CA ALA A 109 5.31 -8.02 11.84
C ALA A 109 4.58 -6.69 11.61
N LEU A 110 5.26 -5.70 11.02
CA LEU A 110 4.65 -4.42 10.69
C LEU A 110 3.66 -4.50 9.53
N ALA A 111 4.00 -5.25 8.48
CA ALA A 111 3.13 -5.45 7.33
C ALA A 111 1.82 -6.12 7.76
N SER A 112 1.83 -6.98 8.77
CA SER A 112 0.64 -7.73 9.20
C SER A 112 -0.42 -6.89 9.94
N VAL A 113 -0.08 -5.68 10.43
CA VAL A 113 -0.97 -4.90 11.32
C VAL A 113 -1.82 -3.83 10.63
N GLY A 114 -1.93 -3.86 9.28
CA GLY A 114 -2.84 -2.95 8.58
C GLY A 114 -2.28 -1.54 8.31
N GLY A 115 -0.98 -1.34 8.55
CA GLY A 115 -0.31 -0.04 8.54
C GLY A 115 0.02 0.57 7.16
N PHE A 116 0.53 1.80 7.16
CA PHE A 116 1.07 2.50 5.98
C PHE A 116 2.59 2.27 5.88
N LEU A 117 3.03 1.60 4.83
CA LEU A 117 4.45 1.46 4.47
C LEU A 117 4.81 2.45 3.35
N GLU A 118 5.47 3.55 3.72
CA GLU A 118 5.96 4.59 2.81
C GLU A 118 7.34 4.21 2.27
N LEU A 119 7.46 3.86 0.99
CA LEU A 119 8.73 3.47 0.36
C LEU A 119 9.24 4.48 -0.66
N ARG A 120 8.65 5.68 -0.73
CA ARG A 120 9.14 6.75 -1.60
C ARG A 120 10.58 7.13 -1.26
N GLY A 121 11.47 6.94 -2.24
CA GLY A 121 12.91 7.19 -2.08
C GLY A 121 13.67 6.08 -1.37
N TYR A 122 13.00 4.97 -0.99
CA TYR A 122 13.66 3.78 -0.49
C TYR A 122 14.34 3.04 -1.64
N ASN A 123 15.66 2.90 -1.54
CA ASN A 123 16.51 2.37 -2.62
C ASN A 123 16.99 0.94 -2.37
N HIS A 124 16.35 0.19 -1.48
CA HIS A 124 16.69 -1.20 -1.18
C HIS A 124 15.51 -2.13 -1.51
N PRO A 125 15.75 -3.40 -1.87
CA PRO A 125 14.67 -4.34 -2.11
C PRO A 125 13.84 -4.62 -0.85
N LEU A 126 12.56 -4.93 -1.06
CA LEU A 126 11.73 -5.56 -0.04
C LEU A 126 12.14 -7.03 0.16
N PRO A 127 11.87 -7.62 1.33
CA PRO A 127 12.23 -9.01 1.60
C PRO A 127 11.43 -9.99 0.74
N GLU A 128 12.11 -11.01 0.21
CA GLU A 128 11.49 -12.02 -0.67
C GLU A 128 10.38 -12.83 0.01
N SER A 129 10.39 -12.94 1.35
CA SER A 129 9.38 -13.67 2.14
C SER A 129 8.17 -12.82 2.53
N LEU A 130 8.07 -11.56 2.09
CA LEU A 130 6.93 -10.71 2.36
C LEU A 130 5.71 -11.14 1.53
N THR A 131 4.76 -11.81 2.18
CA THR A 131 3.60 -12.39 1.49
C THR A 131 2.37 -11.49 1.45
N SER A 132 2.26 -10.51 2.35
CA SER A 132 1.16 -9.56 2.38
C SER A 132 1.56 -8.23 3.03
N VAL A 133 0.84 -7.17 2.67
CA VAL A 133 0.86 -5.88 3.37
C VAL A 133 -0.56 -5.57 3.80
N GLY A 134 -0.81 -5.43 5.08
CA GLY A 134 -2.16 -5.26 5.62
C GLY A 134 -2.80 -3.91 5.30
N GLY A 135 -2.00 -2.88 5.06
CA GLY A 135 -2.49 -1.53 4.77
C GLY A 135 -1.91 -0.95 3.49
N PHE A 136 -1.43 0.29 3.55
CA PHE A 136 -1.01 1.05 2.38
C PHE A 136 0.44 0.75 2.00
N LEU A 137 0.71 0.65 0.70
CA LEU A 137 2.03 0.48 0.12
C LEU A 137 2.23 1.55 -0.97
N GLU A 138 3.03 2.57 -0.66
CA GLU A 138 3.36 3.68 -1.58
C GLU A 138 4.75 3.44 -2.19
N LEU A 139 4.80 3.25 -3.51
CA LEU A 139 5.99 2.81 -4.24
C LEU A 139 6.48 3.82 -5.28
N ARG A 140 5.99 5.07 -5.27
CA ARG A 140 6.51 6.11 -6.15
C ARG A 140 8.02 6.26 -6.01
N GLY A 141 8.76 5.96 -7.08
CA GLY A 141 10.22 6.03 -7.12
C GLY A 141 10.92 4.81 -6.53
N TYR A 142 10.20 3.78 -6.09
CA TYR A 142 10.78 2.48 -5.77
C TYR A 142 11.23 1.78 -7.06
N ASN A 143 12.52 1.46 -7.14
CA ASN A 143 13.18 0.99 -8.38
C ASN A 143 13.52 -0.50 -8.37
N HIS A 144 13.01 -1.27 -7.40
CA HIS A 144 13.20 -2.72 -7.31
C HIS A 144 11.90 -3.46 -7.63
N PRO A 145 11.95 -4.74 -8.02
CA PRO A 145 10.77 -5.59 -8.08
C PRO A 145 10.09 -5.72 -6.71
N LEU A 146 8.79 -6.02 -6.73
CA LEU A 146 8.07 -6.48 -5.56
C LEU A 146 8.40 -7.96 -5.32
N PRO A 147 8.30 -8.45 -4.07
CA PRO A 147 8.53 -9.86 -3.77
C PRO A 147 7.57 -10.77 -4.54
N GLU A 148 8.09 -11.81 -5.19
CA GLU A 148 7.27 -12.80 -5.92
C GLU A 148 6.28 -13.54 -5.01
N SER A 149 6.51 -13.54 -3.69
CA SER A 149 5.60 -14.14 -2.70
C SER A 149 4.44 -13.22 -2.29
N LEU A 150 4.42 -11.95 -2.74
CA LEU A 150 3.41 -10.97 -2.34
C LEU A 150 2.05 -11.29 -2.97
N THR A 151 1.15 -11.82 -2.14
CA THR A 151 -0.18 -12.29 -2.56
C THR A 151 -1.28 -11.26 -2.40
N SER A 152 -1.14 -10.30 -1.49
CA SER A 152 -2.19 -9.32 -1.20
C SER A 152 -1.67 -8.01 -0.58
N VAL A 153 -2.38 -6.92 -0.88
CA VAL A 153 -2.24 -5.63 -0.20
C VAL A 153 -3.61 -5.23 0.35
N GLY A 154 -3.79 -5.15 1.66
CA GLY A 154 -5.08 -4.87 2.30
C GLY A 154 -5.57 -3.43 2.13
N GLY A 155 -4.67 -2.47 1.93
CA GLY A 155 -4.98 -1.06 1.71
C GLY A 155 -4.72 -0.60 0.28
N TYR A 156 -4.10 0.58 0.12
CA TYR A 156 -3.82 1.15 -1.20
C TYR A 156 -2.44 0.73 -1.70
N LEU A 157 -2.35 0.43 -2.99
CA LEU A 157 -1.13 0.13 -3.71
C LEU A 157 -0.94 1.22 -4.78
N ASP A 158 -0.06 2.19 -4.52
CA ASP A 158 0.28 3.26 -5.47
C ASP A 158 1.52 2.88 -6.26
N LEU A 159 1.32 2.59 -7.55
CA LEU A 159 2.33 2.11 -8.49
C LEU A 159 2.48 3.06 -9.68
N ARG A 160 2.17 4.35 -9.50
CA ARG A 160 2.34 5.35 -10.54
C ARG A 160 3.79 5.41 -11.01
N GLY A 161 4.00 5.13 -12.30
CA GLY A 161 5.33 5.09 -12.91
C GLY A 161 6.22 3.93 -12.43
N TYR A 162 5.66 2.92 -11.76
CA TYR A 162 6.37 1.69 -11.41
C TYR A 162 6.80 0.94 -12.69
N LYS A 163 8.04 0.47 -12.70
CA LYS A 163 8.74 0.03 -13.92
C LYS A 163 8.87 -1.48 -14.06
N HIS A 164 8.51 -2.25 -13.04
CA HIS A 164 8.63 -3.70 -13.04
C HIS A 164 7.24 -4.35 -13.13
N PRO A 165 7.15 -5.62 -13.56
CA PRO A 165 5.93 -6.39 -13.44
C PRO A 165 5.48 -6.50 -11.97
N LEU A 166 4.17 -6.68 -11.79
CA LEU A 166 3.58 -7.12 -10.54
C LEU A 166 3.83 -8.62 -10.33
N PRO A 167 3.92 -9.10 -9.07
CA PRO A 167 4.05 -10.52 -8.78
C PRO A 167 2.86 -11.32 -9.33
N GLU A 168 3.12 -12.44 -10.00
CA GLU A 168 2.06 -13.33 -10.51
C GLU A 168 1.21 -13.95 -9.39
N SER A 169 1.70 -13.90 -8.15
CA SER A 169 0.98 -14.36 -6.96
C SER A 169 -0.01 -13.34 -6.39
N LEU A 170 -0.02 -12.09 -6.88
CA LEU A 170 -0.85 -11.01 -6.36
C LEU A 170 -2.32 -11.22 -6.75
N THR A 171 -3.11 -11.69 -5.79
CA THR A 171 -4.52 -12.05 -6.00
C THR A 171 -5.52 -10.94 -5.71
N SER A 172 -5.16 -9.98 -4.85
CA SER A 172 -6.09 -8.94 -4.39
C SER A 172 -5.41 -7.68 -3.88
N VAL A 173 -6.11 -6.55 -4.07
CA VAL A 173 -5.82 -5.27 -3.40
C VAL A 173 -7.09 -4.81 -2.69
N GLY A 174 -7.08 -4.69 -1.37
CA GLY A 174 -8.27 -4.38 -0.56
C GLY A 174 -8.77 -2.94 -0.74
N GLY A 175 -7.88 -2.00 -1.09
CA GLY A 175 -8.23 -0.61 -1.36
C GLY A 175 -7.94 -0.17 -2.80
N TYR A 176 -7.31 0.99 -2.99
CA TYR A 176 -6.99 1.53 -4.32
C TYR A 176 -5.78 0.84 -4.95
N LEU A 177 -5.86 0.55 -6.24
CA LEU A 177 -4.74 0.16 -7.09
C LEU A 177 -4.54 1.24 -8.15
N ASP A 178 -3.50 2.06 -7.99
CA ASP A 178 -3.19 3.16 -8.92
C ASP A 178 -2.02 2.78 -9.84
N LEU A 179 -2.35 2.52 -11.10
CA LEU A 179 -1.44 2.01 -12.13
C LEU A 179 -1.34 2.96 -13.32
N ARG A 180 -1.55 4.27 -13.10
CA ARG A 180 -1.40 5.25 -14.18
C ARG A 180 0.03 5.23 -14.71
N GLY A 181 0.15 5.07 -16.03
CA GLY A 181 1.42 4.93 -16.72
C GLY A 181 2.08 3.55 -16.60
N TYR A 182 1.45 2.55 -15.98
CA TYR A 182 1.96 1.18 -15.91
C TYR A 182 1.97 0.51 -17.30
N LYS A 183 3.04 -0.24 -17.60
CA LYS A 183 3.33 -0.74 -18.96
C LYS A 183 3.38 -2.26 -19.09
N HIS A 184 3.21 -3.00 -18.00
CA HIS A 184 3.18 -4.46 -18.02
C HIS A 184 1.75 -4.98 -17.88
N PRO A 185 1.47 -6.24 -18.22
CA PRO A 185 0.20 -6.87 -17.87
C PRO A 185 -0.02 -6.88 -16.36
N LEU A 186 -1.29 -6.92 -15.97
CA LEU A 186 -1.71 -7.28 -14.62
C LEU A 186 -1.57 -8.80 -14.42
N PRO A 187 -1.33 -9.27 -13.19
CA PRO A 187 -1.28 -10.70 -12.88
C PRO A 187 -2.59 -11.41 -13.22
N GLU A 188 -2.52 -12.57 -13.86
CA GLU A 188 -3.71 -13.36 -14.18
C GLU A 188 -4.42 -13.89 -12.92
N SER A 189 -3.75 -13.85 -11.77
CA SER A 189 -4.31 -14.23 -10.47
C SER A 189 -5.11 -13.11 -9.79
N LEU A 190 -5.09 -11.87 -10.31
CA LEU A 190 -5.76 -10.73 -9.69
C LEU A 190 -7.29 -10.81 -9.84
N THR A 191 -7.94 -11.27 -8.78
CA THR A 191 -9.39 -11.54 -8.79
C THR A 191 -10.26 -10.36 -8.38
N SER A 192 -9.72 -9.43 -7.59
CA SER A 192 -10.49 -8.32 -7.04
C SER A 192 -9.64 -7.11 -6.64
N VAL A 193 -10.26 -5.92 -6.77
CA VAL A 193 -9.80 -4.67 -6.16
C VAL A 193 -10.93 -4.15 -5.25
N GLY A 194 -10.76 -4.21 -3.94
CA GLY A 194 -11.80 -3.84 -2.97
C GLY A 194 -12.12 -2.34 -2.98
N GLY A 195 -11.18 -1.50 -3.38
CA GLY A 195 -11.38 -0.09 -3.66
C GLY A 195 -11.45 0.19 -5.16
N SER A 196 -10.65 1.15 -5.63
CA SER A 196 -10.69 1.65 -7.01
C SER A 196 -9.47 1.23 -7.80
N LEU A 197 -9.68 0.91 -9.07
CA LEU A 197 -8.64 0.61 -10.03
C LEU A 197 -8.49 1.80 -11.00
N TYR A 198 -7.32 2.41 -11.01
CA TYR A 198 -7.00 3.52 -11.92
C TYR A 198 -5.98 3.08 -12.97
N LEU A 199 -6.40 3.09 -14.23
CA LEU A 199 -5.56 2.76 -15.38
C LEU A 199 -5.69 3.85 -16.44
N GLU A 200 -4.57 4.51 -16.72
CA GLU A 200 -4.45 5.54 -17.75
C GLU A 200 -3.33 5.13 -18.72
N GLY A 201 -3.68 4.99 -20.00
CA GLY A 201 -2.75 4.55 -21.03
C GLY A 201 -2.26 3.10 -20.86
N TYR A 202 -3.10 2.24 -20.24
CA TYR A 202 -2.89 0.80 -20.11
C TYR A 202 -3.31 0.09 -21.41
N ASN A 203 -2.38 -0.65 -22.00
CA ASN A 203 -2.52 -1.22 -23.35
C ASN A 203 -2.63 -2.75 -23.38
N HIS A 204 -2.83 -3.38 -22.23
CA HIS A 204 -3.02 -4.84 -22.13
C HIS A 204 -4.46 -5.15 -21.72
N PRO A 205 -4.97 -6.37 -21.93
CA PRO A 205 -6.22 -6.80 -21.33
C PRO A 205 -6.16 -6.73 -19.80
N LEU A 206 -7.32 -6.55 -19.18
CA LEU A 206 -7.50 -6.86 -17.76
C LEU A 206 -7.52 -8.39 -17.58
N PRO A 207 -7.12 -8.92 -16.42
CA PRO A 207 -7.15 -10.36 -16.14
C PRO A 207 -8.55 -10.93 -16.27
N GLU A 208 -8.68 -12.11 -16.89
CA GLU A 208 -9.96 -12.82 -16.99
C GLU A 208 -10.47 -13.32 -15.64
N SER A 209 -9.63 -13.30 -14.60
CA SER A 209 -10.01 -13.60 -13.22
C SER A 209 -10.62 -12.42 -12.46
N LEU A 210 -10.56 -11.19 -13.01
CA LEU A 210 -11.02 -9.99 -12.32
C LEU A 210 -12.55 -9.93 -12.24
N THR A 211 -13.09 -10.29 -11.08
CA THR A 211 -14.53 -10.42 -10.87
C THR A 211 -15.22 -9.16 -10.39
N SER A 212 -14.50 -8.26 -9.71
CA SER A 212 -15.10 -7.09 -9.06
C SER A 212 -14.11 -5.97 -8.76
N VAL A 213 -14.64 -4.73 -8.80
CA VAL A 213 -13.99 -3.52 -8.30
C VAL A 213 -14.93 -2.85 -7.31
N GLY A 214 -14.59 -2.75 -6.03
CA GLY A 214 -15.53 -2.25 -5.00
C GLY A 214 -15.80 -0.74 -5.05
N GLY A 215 -14.89 0.03 -5.64
CA GLY A 215 -14.96 1.48 -5.80
C GLY A 215 -15.04 1.90 -7.27
N TYR A 216 -14.17 2.81 -7.70
CA TYR A 216 -14.13 3.31 -9.07
C TYR A 216 -13.34 2.37 -9.97
N LEU A 217 -13.89 2.03 -11.14
CA LEU A 217 -13.11 1.50 -12.25
C LEU A 217 -12.89 2.62 -13.26
N TYR A 218 -11.68 3.18 -13.27
CA TYR A 218 -11.28 4.26 -14.17
C TYR A 218 -10.37 3.72 -15.25
N LEU A 219 -10.87 3.67 -16.49
CA LEU A 219 -10.11 3.27 -17.66
C LEU A 219 -10.13 4.40 -18.70
N GLU A 220 -8.97 5.01 -18.93
CA GLU A 220 -8.80 6.03 -19.98
C GLU A 220 -7.94 5.50 -21.11
N GLY A 221 -8.51 5.53 -22.34
CA GLY A 221 -7.83 5.04 -23.53
C GLY A 221 -7.70 3.51 -23.62
N TYR A 222 -8.49 2.76 -22.84
CA TYR A 222 -8.49 1.29 -22.83
C TYR A 222 -9.16 0.73 -24.09
N LYS A 223 -8.48 -0.20 -24.77
CA LYS A 223 -8.82 -0.67 -26.13
C LYS A 223 -9.22 -2.14 -26.21
N HIS A 224 -9.24 -2.84 -25.08
CA HIS A 224 -9.60 -4.26 -25.01
C HIS A 224 -11.01 -4.41 -24.43
N PRO A 225 -11.69 -5.54 -24.61
CA PRO A 225 -12.88 -5.85 -23.83
C PRO A 225 -12.59 -5.84 -22.32
N LEU A 226 -13.61 -5.53 -21.52
CA LEU A 226 -13.61 -5.88 -20.10
C LEU A 226 -13.77 -7.41 -19.97
N PRO A 227 -13.23 -8.03 -18.91
CA PRO A 227 -13.26 -9.48 -18.75
C PRO A 227 -14.68 -9.96 -18.51
N GLU A 228 -15.03 -11.13 -19.07
CA GLU A 228 -16.39 -11.70 -18.95
C GLU A 228 -16.70 -12.15 -17.52
N SER A 229 -15.69 -12.22 -16.64
CA SER A 229 -15.87 -12.47 -15.21
C SER A 229 -16.27 -11.24 -14.41
N LEU A 230 -16.19 -10.02 -14.96
CA LEU A 230 -16.46 -8.78 -14.22
C LEU A 230 -17.96 -8.63 -13.92
N THR A 231 -18.34 -8.93 -12.69
CA THR A 231 -19.74 -8.93 -12.26
C THR A 231 -20.24 -7.60 -11.71
N SER A 232 -19.34 -6.80 -11.13
CA SER A 232 -19.74 -5.58 -10.40
C SER A 232 -18.65 -4.52 -10.29
N VAL A 233 -19.11 -3.26 -10.29
CA VAL A 233 -18.35 -2.08 -9.87
C VAL A 233 -19.12 -1.41 -8.73
N GLY A 234 -18.61 -1.44 -7.50
CA GLY A 234 -19.35 -0.92 -6.34
C GLY A 234 -19.48 0.61 -6.31
N GLY A 235 -18.53 1.31 -6.93
CA GLY A 235 -18.56 2.76 -7.16
C GLY A 235 -18.92 3.10 -8.60
N SER A 236 -18.20 4.06 -9.19
CA SER A 236 -18.50 4.51 -10.56
C SER A 236 -17.61 3.81 -11.59
N LEU A 237 -18.18 3.52 -12.74
CA LEU A 237 -17.46 3.02 -13.91
C LEU A 237 -17.25 4.17 -14.89
N TYR A 238 -15.99 4.48 -15.15
CA TYR A 238 -15.56 5.52 -16.08
C TYR A 238 -14.79 4.87 -17.23
N LEU A 239 -15.36 4.97 -18.43
CA LEU A 239 -14.81 4.43 -19.67
C LEU A 239 -14.84 5.52 -20.74
N GLU A 240 -13.72 6.22 -20.93
CA GLU A 240 -13.59 7.21 -22.00
C GLU A 240 -13.13 6.54 -23.30
N GLY A 241 -13.94 6.66 -24.36
CA GLY A 241 -13.58 6.16 -25.68
C GLY A 241 -13.62 4.64 -25.85
N TYR A 242 -14.21 3.90 -24.89
CA TYR A 242 -14.36 2.45 -24.94
C TYR A 242 -15.30 2.01 -26.08
N LYS A 243 -14.87 1.03 -26.88
CA LYS A 243 -15.51 0.63 -28.15
C LYS A 243 -16.06 -0.78 -28.18
N HIS A 244 -15.98 -1.52 -27.08
CA HIS A 244 -16.52 -2.87 -26.96
C HIS A 244 -17.85 -2.84 -26.21
N PRO A 245 -18.69 -3.87 -26.32
CA PRO A 245 -19.78 -4.06 -25.37
C PRO A 245 -19.25 -4.17 -23.93
N LEU A 246 -20.08 -3.79 -22.96
CA LEU A 246 -19.89 -4.22 -21.58
C LEU A 246 -20.25 -5.72 -21.48
N PRO A 247 -19.57 -6.50 -20.64
CA PRO A 247 -19.83 -7.93 -20.50
C PRO A 247 -21.22 -8.16 -19.90
N GLU A 248 -21.93 -9.19 -20.34
CA GLU A 248 -23.29 -9.49 -19.85
C GLU A 248 -23.31 -9.91 -18.37
N SER A 249 -22.16 -10.33 -17.85
CA SER A 249 -21.96 -10.62 -16.42
C SER A 249 -21.98 -9.35 -15.55
N LEU A 250 -21.75 -8.16 -16.10
CA LEU A 250 -21.77 -6.91 -15.36
C LEU A 250 -23.21 -6.54 -14.99
N THR A 251 -23.60 -6.89 -13.77
CA THR A 251 -24.98 -6.74 -13.28
C THR A 251 -25.19 -5.52 -12.40
N SER A 252 -24.12 -4.90 -11.89
CA SER A 252 -24.21 -3.79 -10.94
C SER A 252 -23.10 -2.75 -11.10
N VAL A 253 -23.48 -1.48 -11.24
CA VAL A 253 -22.63 -0.31 -11.00
C VAL A 253 -23.25 0.54 -9.88
N GLY A 254 -22.62 0.60 -8.72
CA GLY A 254 -23.22 1.25 -7.54
C GLY A 254 -23.22 2.78 -7.60
N GLY A 255 -22.37 3.38 -8.44
CA GLY A 255 -22.22 4.82 -8.63
C GLY A 255 -22.57 5.27 -10.04
N TYR A 256 -21.79 6.20 -10.59
CA TYR A 256 -22.01 6.78 -11.90
C TYR A 256 -21.55 5.84 -13.02
N LEU A 257 -22.23 5.91 -14.18
CA LEU A 257 -21.73 5.37 -15.44
C LEU A 257 -21.31 6.55 -16.31
N ASP A 258 -20.01 6.79 -16.45
CA ASP A 258 -19.47 7.72 -17.45
C ASP A 258 -18.94 6.90 -18.62
N LEU A 259 -19.73 6.87 -19.70
CA LEU A 259 -19.48 6.08 -20.91
C LEU A 259 -19.34 7.00 -22.13
N ARG A 260 -18.59 8.10 -22.00
CA ARG A 260 -18.39 9.05 -23.11
C ARG A 260 -17.84 8.35 -24.36
N GLY A 261 -18.60 8.43 -25.45
CA GLY A 261 -18.26 7.81 -26.73
C GLY A 261 -18.59 6.32 -26.86
N TYR A 262 -19.33 5.75 -25.92
CA TYR A 262 -19.89 4.40 -25.96
C TYR A 262 -21.17 4.36 -26.79
N ASN A 263 -21.29 3.38 -27.69
CA ASN A 263 -22.38 3.26 -28.66
C ASN A 263 -23.03 1.87 -28.71
N HIS A 264 -22.81 1.04 -27.69
CA HIS A 264 -23.44 -0.28 -27.55
C HIS A 264 -24.62 -0.23 -26.58
N PRO A 265 -25.52 -1.21 -26.61
CA PRO A 265 -26.51 -1.40 -25.55
C PRO A 265 -25.82 -1.63 -24.19
N LEU A 266 -26.53 -1.30 -23.11
CA LEU A 266 -26.13 -1.73 -21.77
C LEU A 266 -26.57 -3.19 -21.55
N PRO A 267 -25.81 -3.99 -20.78
CA PRO A 267 -26.18 -5.34 -20.40
C PRO A 267 -27.58 -5.43 -19.81
N LYS A 268 -28.29 -6.51 -20.12
CA LYS A 268 -29.67 -6.67 -19.67
C LYS A 268 -29.69 -6.84 -18.15
N GLY A 269 -30.43 -5.96 -17.47
CA GLY A 269 -30.56 -6.02 -16.02
C GLY A 269 -29.44 -5.34 -15.24
N LEU A 270 -28.53 -4.63 -15.92
CA LEU A 270 -27.53 -3.77 -15.27
C LEU A 270 -28.23 -2.74 -14.37
N ARG A 271 -27.95 -2.82 -13.07
CA ARG A 271 -28.42 -1.88 -12.04
C ARG A 271 -27.44 -0.71 -11.92
N ASN A 272 -27.97 0.52 -11.85
CA ASN A 272 -27.18 1.72 -11.58
C ASN A 272 -27.99 2.72 -10.75
N ARG A 273 -27.42 3.19 -9.62
CA ARG A 273 -28.07 4.13 -8.69
C ARG A 273 -28.61 5.41 -9.32
N LYS A 274 -28.03 5.92 -10.42
CA LYS A 274 -28.55 7.13 -11.09
C LYS A 274 -29.60 6.88 -12.16
N LYS A 275 -29.74 5.64 -12.65
CA LYS A 275 -30.86 5.30 -13.54
C LYS A 275 -32.18 5.16 -12.77
N ASP A 276 -32.10 4.87 -11.46
CA ASP A 276 -33.26 4.67 -10.59
C ASP A 276 -33.68 5.93 -9.82
N SER A 277 -32.93 7.04 -9.90
CA SER A 277 -33.28 8.32 -9.29
C SER A 277 -34.08 9.28 -10.20
N GLU A 278 -34.43 8.84 -11.41
CA GLU A 278 -35.23 9.61 -12.39
C GLU A 278 -36.64 9.02 -12.63
N LYS A 279 -37.21 8.33 -11.64
CA LYS A 279 -38.60 7.85 -11.67
C LYS A 279 -39.44 8.39 -10.52
#